data_AF-A0A6P9FAZ5-F1
#
_entry.id   AF-A0A6P9FAZ5-F1
#
_cell.length_a   1.000
_cell.length_b   1.000
_cell.length_c   1.000
_cell.angle_alpha   90.00
_cell.angle_beta   90.00
_cell.angle_gamma   90.00
#
_symmetry.space_group_name_H-M   'P 1'
#
loop_
_entity.id
_entity.type
_entity.pdbx_description
1 polymer ?
#
loop_
_entity_poly.entity_id
_entity_poly.type
_entity_poly.pdbx_seq_one_letter_code
_entity_poly.pdbx_strand_id
1 'polypeptide(L)'
;MDDSTSDHPYSHALVAGIDRCPHKGTAAMGKKKTIRRSKIKSFVKVYNHSHFMPTRYSVDIPSDKTVINKDVFRDPVLKGKA
;
A
#
# COMPACT_ATOMS: atom_id res chain seq x y z
N MET A 1 -1.88 9.27 18.91
CA MET A 1 -1.60 10.72 18.78
C MET A 1 -0.71 10.86 17.57
N ASP A 2 -1.13 11.69 16.62
CA ASP A 2 -0.51 11.90 15.30
C ASP A 2 0.84 12.61 15.51
N ASP A 3 1.84 11.84 15.91
CA ASP A 3 3.10 12.37 16.41
C ASP A 3 3.99 12.76 15.22
N SER A 4 4.10 14.06 15.02
CA SER A 4 5.12 14.73 14.22
C SER A 4 6.47 14.10 14.55
N THR A 5 6.91 13.16 13.72
CA THR A 5 8.18 12.48 13.95
C THR A 5 9.29 13.44 13.52
N SER A 6 10.48 13.36 14.10
CA SER A 6 11.62 14.21 13.70
C SER A 6 11.86 14.24 12.18
N ASP A 7 11.53 13.14 11.50
CA ASP A 7 11.69 12.96 10.07
C ASP A 7 10.54 13.61 9.25
N HIS A 8 9.34 13.69 9.84
CA HIS A 8 8.11 14.17 9.21
C HIS A 8 7.36 15.07 10.21
N PRO A 9 7.64 16.39 10.25
CA PRO A 9 7.11 17.32 11.27
C PRO A 9 5.63 17.72 11.05
N TYR A 10 4.91 16.99 10.20
CA TYR A 10 3.52 17.21 9.84
C TYR A 10 2.71 15.94 10.11
N SER A 11 1.38 16.09 10.26
CA SER A 11 0.48 14.96 10.40
C SER A 11 0.54 14.05 9.18
N HIS A 12 0.83 12.76 9.39
CA HIS A 12 1.06 11.79 8.32
C HIS A 12 0.50 10.42 8.64
N ALA A 13 0.12 9.69 7.59
CA ALA A 13 -0.35 8.31 7.67
C ALA A 13 0.60 7.38 6.90
N LEU A 14 0.77 6.17 7.43
CA LEU A 14 1.38 5.08 6.67
C LEU A 14 0.29 4.41 5.82
N VAL A 15 0.43 4.48 4.51
CA VAL A 15 -0.57 3.98 3.56
C VAL A 15 -0.01 2.79 2.81
N ALA A 16 -0.71 1.66 2.89
CA ALA A 16 -0.56 0.53 1.98
C ALA A 16 -1.63 0.64 0.88
N GLY A 17 -1.21 0.64 -0.37
CA GLY A 17 -2.09 0.89 -1.51
C GLY A 17 -1.78 0.04 -2.72
N ILE A 18 -2.66 0.13 -3.72
CA ILE A 18 -2.57 -0.58 -4.99
C ILE A 18 -2.13 0.42 -6.07
N ASP A 19 -0.92 0.24 -6.62
CA ASP A 19 -0.37 1.04 -7.72
C ASP A 19 -0.95 0.58 -9.07
N ARG A 20 -1.07 -0.74 -9.24
CA ARG A 20 -1.67 -1.34 -10.43
C ARG A 20 -2.80 -2.27 -10.04
N CYS A 21 -4.01 -1.84 -10.39
CA CYS A 21 -5.23 -2.62 -10.23
C CYS A 21 -5.24 -3.84 -11.17
N PRO A 22 -5.90 -4.94 -10.76
CA PRO A 22 -6.11 -6.07 -11.65
C PRO A 22 -7.03 -5.66 -12.81
N HIS A 23 -6.75 -6.15 -14.02
CA HIS A 23 -7.57 -5.88 -15.19
C HIS A 23 -8.71 -6.90 -15.29
N LYS A 24 -9.87 -6.47 -15.78
CA LYS A 24 -11.06 -7.32 -15.93
C LYS A 24 -10.78 -8.63 -16.68
N GLY A 25 -11.29 -9.72 -16.10
CA GLY A 25 -11.36 -11.06 -16.67
C GLY A 25 -12.48 -11.19 -17.72
N THR A 26 -12.24 -11.93 -18.81
CA THR A 26 -13.29 -12.39 -19.74
C THR A 26 -13.08 -13.88 -20.01
N ALA A 27 -14.17 -14.62 -20.27
CA ALA A 27 -14.13 -16.07 -20.42
C ALA A 27 -13.23 -16.55 -21.56
N ALA A 28 -13.07 -15.73 -22.61
CA ALA A 28 -12.21 -16.03 -23.75
C ALA A 28 -10.70 -15.98 -23.44
N MET A 29 -10.29 -15.51 -22.26
CA MET A 29 -8.87 -15.41 -21.94
C MET A 29 -8.28 -16.75 -21.51
N GLY A 30 -7.16 -17.11 -22.13
CA GLY A 30 -6.35 -18.25 -21.69
C GLY A 30 -5.71 -18.03 -20.32
N LYS A 31 -5.43 -19.13 -19.62
CA LYS A 31 -4.91 -19.15 -18.23
C LYS A 31 -3.72 -18.20 -18.00
N LYS A 32 -2.74 -18.20 -18.91
CA LYS A 32 -1.55 -17.34 -18.84
C LYS A 32 -1.89 -15.84 -18.86
N LYS A 33 -2.87 -15.44 -19.67
CA LYS A 33 -3.30 -14.03 -19.79
C LYS A 33 -4.10 -13.60 -18.57
N THR A 34 -4.94 -14.47 -18.04
CA THR A 34 -5.69 -14.23 -16.80
C THR A 34 -4.74 -14.03 -15.63
N ILE A 35 -3.77 -14.94 -15.43
CA ILE A 35 -2.76 -14.81 -14.35
C ILE A 35 -2.00 -13.49 -14.46
N ARG A 36 -1.55 -13.11 -15.67
CA ARG A 36 -0.82 -11.85 -15.86
C ARG A 36 -1.68 -10.62 -15.57
N ARG A 37 -2.97 -10.66 -15.88
CA ARG A 37 -3.92 -9.54 -15.67
C ARG A 37 -4.40 -9.42 -14.23
N SER A 38 -4.42 -10.52 -13.49
CA SER A 38 -4.78 -10.53 -12.07
C SER A 38 -3.63 -10.11 -11.15
N LYS A 39 -2.40 -9.94 -11.67
CA LYS A 39 -1.26 -9.50 -10.87
C LYS A 39 -1.44 -8.06 -10.40
N ILE A 40 -1.50 -7.87 -9.09
CA ILE A 40 -1.57 -6.57 -8.43
C ILE A 40 -0.14 -6.08 -8.15
N LYS A 41 0.10 -4.78 -8.36
CA LYS A 41 1.32 -4.12 -7.86
C LYS A 41 0.92 -3.28 -6.66
N SER A 42 1.42 -3.64 -5.48
CA SER A 42 1.23 -2.90 -4.24
C SER A 42 2.32 -1.85 -4.06
N PHE A 43 2.05 -0.88 -3.19
CA PHE A 43 3.03 0.04 -2.66
C PHE A 43 2.74 0.33 -1.19
N VAL A 44 3.79 0.67 -0.45
CA VAL A 44 3.67 1.25 0.89
C VAL A 44 4.36 2.61 0.86
N LYS A 45 3.72 3.65 1.40
CA LYS A 45 4.27 5.02 1.42
C LYS A 45 3.70 5.83 2.58
N VAL A 46 4.53 6.69 3.14
CA VAL A 46 4.11 7.70 4.11
C VAL A 46 3.52 8.89 3.35
N TYR A 47 2.29 9.27 3.69
CA TYR A 47 1.57 10.40 3.09
C TYR A 47 1.21 11.44 4.15
N ASN A 48 1.32 12.71 3.79
CA ASN A 48 0.73 13.80 4.56
C ASN A 48 -0.81 13.68 4.51
N HIS A 49 -1.49 13.89 5.63
CA HIS A 49 -2.95 13.90 5.71
C HIS A 49 -3.60 14.89 4.73
N SER A 50 -2.97 16.04 4.43
CA SER A 50 -3.47 17.00 3.45
C SER A 50 -3.45 16.48 2.01
N HIS A 51 -2.70 15.42 1.71
CA HIS A 51 -2.60 14.83 0.37
C HIS A 51 -3.48 13.58 0.21
N PHE A 52 -4.27 13.24 1.22
CA PHE A 52 -5.17 12.09 1.21
C PHE A 52 -6.62 12.55 1.17
N MET A 53 -7.39 12.02 0.22
CA MET A 53 -8.84 12.21 0.22
C MET A 53 -9.48 11.03 0.98
N PRO A 54 -10.08 11.26 2.16
CA PRO A 54 -10.71 10.19 2.92
C PRO A 54 -11.93 9.63 2.17
N THR A 55 -12.14 8.33 2.27
CA THR A 55 -13.28 7.65 1.64
C THR A 55 -14.14 6.97 2.70
N ARG A 56 -15.41 6.69 2.37
CA ARG A 56 -16.34 5.99 3.28
C ARG A 56 -16.04 4.50 3.42
N TYR A 57 -15.15 3.94 2.59
CA TYR A 57 -14.82 2.52 2.61
C TYR A 57 -13.73 2.25 3.64
N SER A 58 -13.96 1.25 4.47
CA SER A 58 -12.97 0.72 5.41
C SER A 58 -12.57 -0.67 4.97
N VAL A 59 -11.28 -0.96 5.00
CA VAL A 59 -10.72 -2.29 4.73
C VAL A 59 -10.08 -2.76 6.02
N ASP A 60 -10.49 -3.94 6.49
CA ASP A 60 -9.81 -4.57 7.61
C ASP A 60 -8.49 -5.15 7.11
N ILE A 61 -7.39 -4.48 7.48
CA ILE A 61 -6.05 -4.93 7.16
C ILE A 61 -5.58 -5.62 8.44
N PRO A 62 -5.39 -6.96 8.44
CA PRO A 62 -4.71 -7.62 9.54
C PRO A 62 -3.31 -7.01 9.62
N SER A 63 -3.14 -6.12 10.59
CA SER A 63 -1.92 -5.35 10.75
C SER A 63 -0.92 -6.24 11.44
N ASP A 64 -0.19 -7.03 10.65
CA ASP A 64 1.08 -7.59 11.08
C ASP A 64 2.03 -6.41 11.28
N LYS A 65 2.00 -5.83 12.49
CA LYS A 65 2.78 -4.64 12.90
C LYS A 65 4.29 -4.82 12.72
N THR A 66 4.74 -6.06 12.51
CA THR A 66 6.10 -6.45 12.19
C THR A 66 6.49 -6.18 10.73
N VAL A 67 5.55 -6.27 9.79
CA VAL A 67 5.83 -6.12 8.35
C VAL A 67 5.63 -4.69 7.89
N ILE A 68 4.65 -3.97 8.45
CA ILE A 68 4.32 -2.60 8.07
C ILE A 68 4.74 -1.66 9.21
N ASN A 69 6.03 -1.32 9.26
CA ASN A 69 6.61 -0.38 10.24
C ASN A 69 7.34 0.78 9.53
N LYS A 70 7.48 1.93 10.20
CA LYS A 70 8.25 3.10 9.72
C LYS A 70 9.71 2.74 9.45
N ASP A 71 10.29 1.83 10.23
CA ASP A 71 11.68 1.39 10.06
C ASP A 71 11.91 0.63 8.74
N VAL A 72 10.87 0.00 8.19
CA VAL A 72 10.92 -0.71 6.90
C VAL A 72 11.24 0.23 5.73
N PHE A 73 10.98 1.54 5.89
CA PHE A 73 11.29 2.54 4.86
C PHE A 73 12.74 3.00 4.84
N ARG A 74 13.49 2.76 5.93
CA ARG A 74 14.91 3.14 6.01
C ARG A 74 15.76 2.21 5.15
N ASP A 75 15.39 0.93 5.07
CA ASP A 75 16.10 -0.07 4.28
C ASP A 75 15.34 -0.48 3.00
N PRO A 76 15.93 -0.34 1.81
CA PRO A 76 15.27 -0.69 0.54
C PRO A 76 14.93 -2.18 0.43
N VAL A 77 15.68 -3.04 1.11
CA VAL A 77 15.44 -4.50 1.14
C VAL A 77 14.21 -4.85 1.97
N LEU A 78 13.99 -4.15 3.09
CA LEU A 78 12.81 -4.36 3.93
C LEU A 78 11.55 -3.84 3.22
N LYS A 79 11.65 -2.70 2.54
CA LYS A 79 10.56 -2.12 1.74
C LYS A 79 10.06 -3.04 0.62
N GLY A 80 10.91 -3.89 0.05
CA GLY A 80 10.51 -4.85 -0.97
C GLY A 80 9.79 -6.09 -0.41
N LYS A 81 9.88 -6.35 0.90
CA LYS A 81 9.24 -7.47 1.58
C LYS A 81 7.88 -7.10 2.19
N ALA A 82 7.64 -5.80 2.38
CA ALA A 82 6.39 -5.23 2.88
C ALA A 82 5.39 -4.90 1.77
#